data_AF-M6VX07-F1
#
_entry.id   AF-M6VX07-F1
#
_cell.length_a   1.000
_cell.length_b   1.000
_cell.length_c   1.000
_cell.angle_alpha   90.00
_cell.angle_beta   90.00
_cell.angle_gamma   90.00
#
_symmetry.space_group_name_H-M   'P 1'
#
loop_
_entity.id
_entity.type
_entity.pdbx_description
1 polymer ?
#
loop_
_entity_poly.entity_id
_entity_poly.type
_entity_poly.pdbx_seq_one_letter_code
_entity_poly.pdbx_strand_id
1 'polypeptide(L)'
;MRDWIITLCANHPGNSSVLTIVDGFCGGGFYLDPESDQFWEGSPIRILRVVESAMREVREKRGKPRFILNIKVFFIDNEDQHTECLKDYLKSLEDNHKSVKFHYQIITKEFSDVLDYCLDDIKKEGQFFLLC
;
A
#
# COMPACT_ATOMS: atom_id res chain seq x y z
N MET A 1 -2.36 -5.36 10.34
CA MET A 1 -1.43 -4.94 9.27
C MET A 1 -0.09 -4.43 9.81
N ARG A 2 -0.07 -3.38 10.66
CA ARG A 2 1.18 -2.78 11.18
C ARG A 2 2.15 -3.79 11.81
N ASP A 3 1.69 -4.56 12.79
CA ASP A 3 2.55 -5.51 13.51
C ASP A 3 3.04 -6.66 12.63
N TRP A 4 2.26 -7.01 11.60
CA TRP A 4 2.66 -7.98 10.59
C TRP A 4 3.83 -7.45 9.75
N ILE A 5 3.78 -6.19 9.29
CA ILE A 5 4.90 -5.55 8.57
C ILE A 5 6.14 -5.50 9.46
N ILE A 6 5.98 -5.12 10.74
CA ILE A 6 7.10 -5.08 11.70
C ILE A 6 7.71 -6.48 11.86
N THR A 7 6.88 -7.50 12.05
CA THR A 7 7.34 -8.89 12.22
C THR A 7 8.09 -9.38 10.99
N LEU A 8 7.52 -9.16 9.79
CA LEU A 8 8.13 -9.51 8.51
C LEU A 8 9.51 -8.86 8.37
N CYS A 9 9.61 -7.55 8.60
CA CYS A 9 10.84 -6.80 8.38
C CYS A 9 11.89 -7.03 9.47
N ALA A 10 11.48 -7.08 10.74
CA ALA A 10 12.39 -7.26 11.87
C ALA A 10 13.04 -8.65 11.88
N ASN A 11 12.32 -9.69 11.45
CA ASN A 11 12.84 -11.06 11.43
C ASN A 11 13.51 -11.45 10.11
N HIS A 12 13.44 -10.61 9.08
CA HIS A 12 14.05 -10.89 7.79
C HIS A 12 15.59 -11.01 7.90
N PRO A 13 16.25 -12.08 7.44
CA PRO A 13 17.70 -12.25 7.61
C PRO A 13 18.54 -11.22 6.85
N GLY A 14 18.03 -10.69 5.73
CA GLY A 14 18.68 -9.66 4.92
C GLY A 14 18.32 -8.22 5.31
N ASN A 15 18.90 -7.26 4.57
CA ASN A 15 18.68 -5.82 4.76
C ASN A 15 17.58 -5.23 3.85
N SER A 16 16.94 -6.06 3.03
CA SER A 16 15.82 -5.62 2.21
C SER A 16 14.77 -6.72 2.07
N SER A 17 13.53 -6.31 1.87
CA SER A 17 12.42 -7.19 1.49
C SER A 17 11.55 -6.47 0.46
N VAL A 18 10.76 -7.25 -0.26
CA VAL A 18 9.67 -6.73 -1.08
C VAL A 18 8.34 -7.19 -0.48
N LEU A 19 7.35 -6.30 -0.50
CA LEU A 19 5.99 -6.56 -0.06
C LEU A 19 5.03 -6.08 -1.16
N THR A 20 4.17 -6.98 -1.63
CA THR A 20 3.08 -6.62 -2.53
C THR A 20 1.77 -6.51 -1.75
N ILE A 21 1.00 -5.45 -1.96
CA ILE A 21 -0.34 -5.27 -1.39
C ILE A 21 -1.32 -5.17 -2.55
N VAL A 22 -2.45 -5.85 -2.44
CA VAL A 22 -3.56 -5.76 -3.38
C VAL A 22 -4.75 -5.25 -2.62
N ASP A 23 -5.21 -4.06 -2.96
CA ASP A 23 -6.43 -3.45 -2.46
C ASP A 23 -7.46 -3.56 -3.57
N GLY A 24 -8.39 -4.52 -3.43
CA GLY A 24 -9.31 -4.92 -4.49
C GLY A 24 -10.49 -3.97 -4.71
N PHE A 25 -10.72 -3.07 -3.75
CA PHE A 25 -11.87 -2.17 -3.72
C PHE A 25 -11.44 -0.82 -3.11
N CYS A 26 -10.48 -0.17 -3.76
CA CYS A 26 -9.71 0.90 -3.13
C CYS A 26 -10.47 2.22 -2.99
N GLY A 27 -11.53 2.43 -3.78
CA GLY A 27 -12.27 3.69 -3.85
C GLY A 27 -11.38 4.88 -4.23
N GLY A 28 -11.89 6.09 -3.95
CA GLY A 28 -11.16 7.36 -4.17
C GLY A 28 -10.10 7.69 -3.13
N GLY A 29 -9.90 6.83 -2.13
CA GLY A 29 -8.96 7.06 -1.03
C GLY A 29 -9.51 7.85 0.15
N PHE A 30 -10.58 8.61 -0.02
CA PHE A 30 -11.31 9.29 1.06
C PHE A 30 -12.82 9.12 0.90
N TYR A 31 -13.53 9.18 2.01
CA TYR A 31 -14.99 9.14 2.06
C TYR A 31 -15.49 10.36 2.83
N LEU A 32 -16.50 11.05 2.30
CA LEU A 32 -17.21 12.08 3.05
C LEU A 32 -18.42 11.43 3.72
N ASP A 33 -18.51 11.56 5.03
CA ASP A 33 -19.70 11.14 5.77
C ASP A 33 -20.82 12.16 5.53
N PRO A 34 -21.94 11.76 4.89
CA PRO A 34 -23.02 12.68 4.56
C PRO A 34 -23.78 13.22 5.77
N GLU A 35 -23.70 12.56 6.93
CA GLU A 35 -24.40 13.00 8.15
C GLU A 35 -23.55 13.96 8.99
N SER A 36 -22.23 13.74 9.03
CA SER A 36 -21.32 14.51 9.88
C SER A 36 -20.45 15.52 9.12
N ASP A 37 -20.48 15.51 7.78
CA ASP A 37 -19.59 16.27 6.90
C ASP A 37 -18.09 16.01 7.18
N GLN A 38 -17.80 14.85 7.78
CA GLN A 38 -16.45 14.46 8.17
C GLN A 38 -15.77 13.65 7.06
N PHE A 39 -14.52 14.00 6.76
CA PHE A 39 -13.66 13.21 5.89
C PHE A 39 -13.04 12.02 6.61
N TRP A 40 -13.19 10.84 6.02
CA TRP A 40 -12.62 9.58 6.48
C TRP A 40 -11.56 9.08 5.51
N GLU A 41 -10.41 8.69 6.03
CA GLU A 41 -9.36 8.03 5.24
C GLU A 41 -9.79 6.62 4.83
N GLY A 42 -9.71 6.33 3.53
CA GLY A 42 -9.90 5.01 2.95
C GLY A 42 -8.66 4.11 3.05
N SER A 43 -8.77 2.88 2.54
CA SER A 43 -7.71 1.87 2.59
C SER A 43 -6.40 2.34 1.94
N PRO A 44 -6.37 3.07 0.80
CA PRO A 44 -5.10 3.50 0.21
C PRO A 44 -4.28 4.36 1.17
N ILE A 45 -4.92 5.32 1.83
CA ILE A 45 -4.25 6.27 2.72
C ILE A 45 -3.78 5.54 3.98
N ARG A 46 -4.63 4.68 4.54
CA ARG A 46 -4.31 3.87 5.72
C ARG A 46 -3.13 2.94 5.47
N ILE A 47 -3.05 2.30 4.30
CA ILE A 47 -1.93 1.44 3.90
C ILE A 47 -0.61 2.24 3.93
N LEU A 48 -0.58 3.41 3.28
CA LEU A 48 0.62 4.26 3.23
C LEU A 48 1.09 4.63 4.65
N ARG A 49 0.17 5.11 5.50
CA ARG A 49 0.48 5.53 6.88
C ARG A 49 0.96 4.36 7.74
N VAL A 50 0.29 3.22 7.66
CA VAL A 50 0.62 2.02 8.44
C VAL A 50 2.02 1.53 8.10
N VAL A 51 2.33 1.43 6.81
CA VAL A 51 3.66 1.05 6.31
C VAL A 51 4.73 2.00 6.84
N GLU A 52 4.54 3.31 6.70
CA GLU A 52 5.54 4.30 7.13
C GLU A 52 5.77 4.21 8.65
N SER A 53 4.69 4.07 9.43
CA SER A 53 4.78 3.93 10.88
C SER A 53 5.47 2.63 11.32
N ALA A 54 5.26 1.53 10.58
CA ALA A 54 5.88 0.24 10.84
C ALA A 54 7.38 0.31 10.52
N MET A 55 7.74 0.88 9.37
CA MET A 55 9.12 1.02 8.94
C MET A 55 9.94 1.94 9.82
N ARG A 56 9.32 3.00 10.37
CA ARG A 56 9.93 3.82 11.42
C ARG A 56 10.30 2.99 12.65
N GLU A 57 9.37 2.16 13.15
CA GLU A 57 9.65 1.28 14.29
C GLU A 57 10.75 0.25 13.98
N VAL A 58 10.73 -0.37 12.79
CA VAL A 58 11.76 -1.33 12.38
C VAL A 58 13.15 -0.70 12.43
N ARG A 59 13.28 0.54 11.94
CA ARG A 59 14.56 1.25 11.89
C ARG A 59 15.02 1.73 13.26
N GLU A 60 14.12 2.31 14.05
CA GLU A 60 14.46 2.97 15.32
C GLU A 60 14.52 2.00 16.51
N LYS A 61 13.62 1.00 16.56
CA LYS A 61 13.42 0.16 17.75
C LYS A 61 13.83 -1.31 17.56
N ARG A 62 13.89 -1.79 16.31
CA ARG A 62 14.21 -3.20 16.01
C ARG A 62 15.63 -3.41 15.48
N GLY A 63 16.49 -2.39 15.57
CA GLY A 63 17.92 -2.51 15.27
C GLY A 63 18.25 -2.64 13.78
N LYS A 64 17.35 -2.21 12.88
CA LYS A 64 17.53 -2.31 11.43
C LYS A 64 17.51 -0.95 10.71
N PRO A 65 18.42 -0.03 11.04
CA PRO A 65 18.37 1.36 10.57
C PRO A 65 18.48 1.52 9.05
N ARG A 66 19.10 0.56 8.36
CA ARG A 66 19.30 0.56 6.90
C ARG A 66 18.34 -0.37 6.15
N PHE A 67 17.31 -0.89 6.81
CA PHE A 67 16.40 -1.82 6.15
C PHE A 67 15.54 -1.13 5.10
N ILE A 68 15.52 -1.71 3.90
CA ILE A 68 14.78 -1.20 2.74
C ILE A 68 13.59 -2.12 2.49
N LEU A 69 12.39 -1.57 2.63
CA LEU A 69 11.18 -2.24 2.22
C LEU A 69 10.73 -1.62 0.90
N ASN A 70 10.78 -2.41 -0.18
CA ASN A 70 10.20 -2.04 -1.46
C ASN A 70 8.74 -2.48 -1.45
N ILE A 71 7.82 -1.57 -1.76
CA ILE A 71 6.39 -1.90 -1.70
C ILE A 71 5.77 -1.70 -3.05
N LYS A 72 5.12 -2.74 -3.53
CA LYS A 72 4.23 -2.68 -4.67
C LYS A 72 2.80 -2.67 -4.17
N VAL A 73 1.97 -1.76 -4.66
CA VAL A 73 0.55 -1.71 -4.32
C VAL A 73 -0.28 -1.72 -5.59
N PHE A 74 -1.20 -2.68 -5.69
CA PHE A 74 -2.27 -2.67 -6.68
C PHE A 74 -3.50 -2.05 -6.03
N PHE A 75 -3.93 -0.91 -6.54
CA PHE A 75 -5.19 -0.27 -6.19
C PHE A 75 -6.18 -0.54 -7.31
N ILE A 76 -7.25 -1.27 -6.99
CA ILE A 76 -8.23 -1.73 -7.97
C ILE A 76 -9.59 -1.20 -7.55
N ASP A 77 -10.30 -0.60 -8.50
CA ASP A 77 -11.68 -0.17 -8.37
C ASP A 77 -12.31 -0.18 -9.76
N ASN A 78 -13.60 -0.47 -9.86
CA ASN A 78 -14.27 -0.50 -11.15
C ASN A 78 -14.69 0.90 -11.63
N GLU A 79 -14.72 1.91 -10.75
CA GLU A 79 -15.19 3.24 -11.11
C GLU A 79 -14.08 4.21 -11.48
N ASP A 80 -14.20 4.81 -12.67
CA ASP A 80 -13.25 5.81 -13.19
C ASP A 80 -13.03 6.96 -12.19
N GLN A 81 -14.12 7.52 -11.65
CA GLN A 81 -14.07 8.67 -10.74
C GLN A 81 -13.26 8.37 -9.46
N HIS A 82 -13.41 7.15 -8.92
CA HIS A 82 -12.64 6.72 -7.75
C HIS A 82 -11.15 6.65 -8.10
N THR A 83 -10.81 5.94 -9.17
CA THR A 83 -9.41 5.75 -9.55
C THR A 83 -8.72 7.05 -9.97
N GLU A 84 -9.43 7.99 -10.59
CA GLU A 84 -8.93 9.33 -10.91
C GLU A 84 -8.67 10.16 -9.65
N CYS A 85 -9.62 10.19 -8.72
CA CYS A 85 -9.44 10.87 -7.43
C CYS A 85 -8.22 10.35 -6.67
N LEU A 86 -8.07 9.02 -6.61
CA LEU A 86 -6.92 8.40 -5.96
C LEU A 86 -5.61 8.73 -6.69
N LYS A 87 -5.58 8.71 -8.03
CA LYS A 87 -4.41 9.09 -8.83
C LYS A 87 -3.95 10.51 -8.48
N ASP A 88 -4.88 11.46 -8.42
CA ASP A 88 -4.55 12.86 -8.15
C ASP A 88 -4.06 13.06 -6.71
N TYR A 89 -4.66 12.36 -5.75
CA TYR A 89 -4.15 12.33 -4.39
C TYR A 89 -2.72 11.77 -4.32
N LEU A 90 -2.44 10.61 -4.94
CA LEU A 90 -1.11 10.01 -4.90
C LEU A 90 -0.05 10.91 -5.56
N LYS A 91 -0.36 11.55 -6.69
CA LYS A 91 0.53 12.55 -7.32
C LYS A 91 0.86 13.68 -6.35
N SER A 92 -0.12 14.18 -5.59
CA SER A 92 0.12 15.24 -4.60
C SER A 92 1.09 14.82 -3.47
N LEU A 93 1.27 13.51 -3.24
CA LEU A 93 2.18 12.98 -2.23
C LEU A 93 3.61 12.77 -2.73
N GLU A 94 3.85 12.77 -4.04
CA GLU A 94 5.17 12.46 -4.62
C GLU A 94 6.24 13.54 -4.32
N ASP A 95 5.85 14.67 -3.72
CA ASP A 95 6.74 15.76 -3.29
C ASP A 95 7.31 15.64 -1.86
N ASN A 96 7.01 14.57 -1.12
CA ASN A 96 7.49 14.42 0.26
C ASN A 96 8.49 13.27 0.42
N HIS A 97 9.63 13.56 1.07
CA HIS A 97 10.70 12.60 1.39
C HIS A 97 10.19 11.38 2.19
N LYS A 98 9.72 10.35 1.49
CA LYS A 98 9.30 9.09 2.12
C LYS A 98 10.51 8.19 2.37
N SER A 99 10.57 7.68 3.58
CA SER A 99 11.57 6.70 4.03
C SER A 99 11.37 5.31 3.40
N VAL A 100 10.23 5.12 2.71
CA VAL A 100 9.78 3.89 2.05
C VAL A 100 9.48 4.20 0.59
N LYS A 101 9.96 3.36 -0.32
CA LYS A 101 9.68 3.48 -1.76
C LYS A 101 8.43 2.68 -2.08
N PHE A 102 7.37 3.39 -2.45
CA PHE A 102 6.15 2.78 -2.96
C PHE A 102 6.16 2.80 -4.48
N HIS A 103 5.67 1.72 -5.07
CA HIS A 103 5.35 1.60 -6.48
C HIS A 103 3.87 1.23 -6.59
N TYR A 104 3.05 2.17 -7.05
CA TYR A 104 1.61 1.99 -7.15
C TYR A 104 1.22 1.64 -8.60
N GLN A 105 0.28 0.72 -8.75
CA GLN A 105 -0.50 0.54 -9.99
C GLN A 105 -1.97 0.76 -9.64
N ILE A 106 -2.59 1.71 -10.33
CA ILE A 106 -4.03 1.96 -10.22
C ILE A 106 -4.69 1.35 -11.45
N ILE A 107 -5.62 0.41 -11.23
CA ILE A 107 -6.29 -0.36 -12.27
C ILE A 107 -7.79 -0.12 -12.17
N THR A 108 -8.38 0.39 -13.25
CA THR A 108 -9.81 0.71 -13.29
C THR A 108 -10.59 -0.42 -13.95
N LYS A 109 -10.90 -1.46 -13.19
CA LYS A 109 -11.58 -2.70 -13.62
C LYS A 109 -12.19 -3.41 -12.42
N GLU A 110 -13.10 -4.34 -12.69
CA GLU A 110 -13.56 -5.31 -11.68
C GLU A 110 -12.38 -6.11 -11.10
N PHE A 111 -12.38 -6.28 -9.77
CA PHE A 111 -11.32 -7.01 -9.08
C PHE A 111 -11.16 -8.45 -9.59
N SER A 112 -12.27 -9.13 -9.86
CA SER A 112 -12.29 -10.50 -10.40
C SER A 112 -11.51 -10.63 -11.71
N ASP A 113 -11.55 -9.59 -12.55
CA ASP A 113 -10.95 -9.61 -13.88
C ASP A 113 -9.44 -9.38 -13.85
N VAL A 114 -8.92 -8.89 -12.72
CA VAL A 114 -7.53 -8.48 -12.53
C VAL A 114 -6.79 -9.41 -11.57
N LEU A 115 -7.50 -10.21 -10.78
CA LEU A 115 -6.92 -11.08 -9.75
C LEU A 115 -5.81 -11.99 -10.31
N ASP A 116 -6.05 -12.67 -11.43
CA ASP A 116 -5.06 -13.56 -12.03
C ASP A 116 -3.80 -12.81 -12.46
N TYR A 117 -3.95 -11.61 -13.02
CA TYR A 117 -2.83 -10.73 -13.36
C TYR A 117 -2.00 -10.36 -12.12
N CYS A 118 -2.66 -9.98 -11.02
CA CYS A 118 -1.98 -9.67 -9.77
C CYS A 118 -1.24 -10.88 -9.20
N LEU A 119 -1.87 -12.06 -9.20
CA LEU A 119 -1.27 -13.28 -8.68
C LEU A 119 -0.06 -13.72 -9.51
N ASP A 120 -0.13 -13.61 -10.84
CA ASP A 120 0.97 -13.96 -11.72
C ASP A 120 2.16 -13.01 -11.59
N ASP A 121 1.90 -11.73 -11.33
CA ASP A 121 2.94 -10.75 -11.02
C ASP A 121 3.62 -11.06 -9.68
N ILE A 122 2.84 -11.37 -8.63
CA ILE A 122 3.37 -11.74 -7.30
C ILE A 122 4.24 -13.01 -7.37
N LYS A 123 3.79 -14.03 -8.11
CA LYS A 123 4.52 -15.31 -8.25
C LYS A 123 5.89 -15.14 -8.90
N LYS A 124 6.03 -14.22 -9.86
CA LYS A 124 7.32 -13.97 -10.55
C LYS A 124 8.40 -13.49 -9.60
N GLU A 125 8.02 -12.83 -8.51
CA GLU A 125 8.98 -12.23 -7.59
C GLU A 125 9.14 -12.97 -6.26
N GLY A 126 8.39 -14.06 -6.02
CA GLY A 126 8.52 -14.89 -4.81
C GLY A 126 8.19 -14.17 -3.50
N GLN A 127 7.21 -13.24 -3.54
CA GLN A 127 6.98 -12.26 -2.48
C GLN A 127 5.82 -12.60 -1.54
N PHE A 128 5.85 -11.98 -0.36
CA PHE A 128 4.69 -11.91 0.52
C PHE A 128 3.66 -10.96 -0.07
N PHE A 129 2.39 -11.36 -0.03
CA PHE A 129 1.28 -10.51 -0.43
C PHE A 129 0.20 -10.39 0.65
N LEU A 130 -0.52 -9.28 0.61
CA LEU A 130 -1.68 -9.02 1.45
C LEU A 130 -2.85 -8.55 0.57
N LEU A 131 -3.98 -9.24 0.67
CA LEU A 131 -5.26 -8.78 0.11
C LEU A 131 -5.94 -7.92 1.17
N CYS A 132 -6.34 -6.71 0.79
CA CYS A 132 -7.10 -5.77 1.62
C CYS A 132 -8.50 -5.58 1.05
#